data_AF-A0A357Y7U7-F1
#
_entry.id   AF-A0A357Y7U7-F1
#
_cell.length_a   1.000
_cell.length_b   1.000
_cell.length_c   1.000
_cell.angle_alpha   90.00
_cell.angle_beta   90.00
_cell.angle_gamma   90.00
#
_symmetry.space_group_name_H-M   'P 1'
#
loop_
_entity.id
_entity.type
_entity.pdbx_description
1 polymer ?
#
loop_
_entity_poly.entity_id
_entity_poly.type
_entity_poly.pdbx_seq_one_letter_code
_entity_poly.pdbx_strand_id
1 'polypeptide(L)'
;MRVSNKKFFLILAGVLVLAYGIWQARDFLRGPRIYLESPQEGEILRENLLAVKGRAYDVSKLMFNGRGIFTDENRNFYEETLLAPGVNILELYAEDKFGHKKTIQRMVYVK
;
A
#
# COMPACT_ATOMS: atom_id res chain seq x y z
N MET A 1 18.97 44.96 14.82
CA MET A 1 19.46 44.19 13.66
C MET A 1 18.61 44.54 12.45
N ARG A 2 19.02 45.54 11.63
CA ARG A 2 18.24 46.02 10.49
C ARG A 2 18.46 45.06 9.33
N VAL A 3 17.64 44.03 9.23
CA VAL A 3 17.73 43.05 8.13
C VAL A 3 17.48 43.85 6.84
N SER A 4 18.52 43.99 6.01
CA SER A 4 18.37 44.64 4.71
C SER A 4 17.27 43.91 3.92
N ASN A 5 16.31 44.64 3.36
CA ASN A 5 15.14 44.08 2.67
C ASN A 5 15.53 42.96 1.69
N LYS A 6 16.71 43.06 1.05
CA LYS A 6 17.27 42.03 0.17
C LYS A 6 17.46 40.66 0.85
N LYS A 7 17.96 40.63 2.09
CA LYS A 7 18.15 39.38 2.86
C LYS A 7 16.80 38.76 3.25
N PHE A 8 15.81 39.59 3.59
CA PHE A 8 14.45 39.12 3.87
C PHE A 8 13.82 38.47 2.64
N PHE A 9 13.93 39.09 1.45
CA PHE A 9 13.47 38.51 0.19
C PHE A 9 14.14 37.18 -0.14
N LEU A 10 15.45 37.05 0.07
CA LEU A 10 16.18 35.81 -0.16
C LEU A 10 15.73 34.67 0.77
N ILE A 11 15.53 34.98 2.06
CA ILE A 11 15.01 34.00 3.03
C ILE A 11 13.59 33.57 2.64
N LEU A 12 12.73 34.53 2.28
CA LEU A 12 11.35 34.24 1.87
C LEU A 12 11.31 33.37 0.60
N ALA A 13 12.13 33.69 -0.40
CA ALA A 13 12.25 32.88 -1.62
C ALA A 13 12.75 31.46 -1.30
N GLY A 14 13.76 31.33 -0.43
CA GLY A 14 14.26 30.03 0.03
C GLY A 14 13.17 29.20 0.73
N VAL A 15 12.40 29.81 1.62
CA VAL A 15 11.28 29.15 2.31
C VAL A 15 10.20 28.71 1.31
N LEU A 16 9.86 29.54 0.32
CA LEU A 16 8.86 29.18 -0.71
C LEU A 16 9.32 28.00 -1.56
N VAL A 17 10.59 27.96 -1.97
CA VAL A 17 11.16 26.84 -2.73
C VAL A 17 11.14 25.57 -1.91
N LEU A 18 11.54 25.62 -0.63
CA LEU A 18 11.50 24.47 0.27
C LEU A 18 10.05 23.99 0.51
N ALA A 19 9.12 24.91 0.74
CA ALA A 19 7.71 24.59 0.95
C ALA A 19 7.10 23.90 -0.29
N TYR A 20 7.40 24.41 -1.48
CA TYR A 20 6.97 23.80 -2.74
C TYR A 20 7.62 22.43 -2.96
N GLY A 21 8.92 22.29 -2.68
CA GLY A 21 9.64 21.01 -2.78
C GLY A 21 9.03 19.95 -1.85
N ILE A 22 8.73 20.32 -0.60
CA ILE A 22 8.04 19.43 0.36
C ILE A 22 6.64 19.07 -0.13
N TRP A 23 5.90 20.02 -0.70
CA TRP A 23 4.57 19.77 -1.24
C TRP A 23 4.60 18.77 -2.41
N GLN A 24 5.55 18.94 -3.34
CA GLN A 24 5.74 18.05 -4.47
C GLN A 24 6.22 16.65 -4.07
N ALA A 25 7.05 16.56 -3.02
CA ALA A 25 7.55 15.28 -2.50
C ALA A 25 6.45 14.42 -1.85
N ARG A 26 5.26 14.96 -1.55
CA ARG A 26 4.18 14.22 -0.88
C ARG A 26 3.71 13.00 -1.67
N ASP A 27 3.63 13.11 -2.99
CA ASP A 27 3.16 12.01 -3.84
C ASP A 27 4.21 10.92 -4.00
N PHE A 28 5.50 11.28 -3.90
CA PHE A 28 6.58 10.31 -3.81
C PHE A 28 6.51 9.57 -2.46
N LEU A 29 6.35 10.29 -1.35
CA LEU A 29 6.46 9.72 0.00
C LEU A 29 5.25 8.86 0.45
N ARG A 30 4.12 8.88 -0.26
CA ARG A 30 2.87 8.22 0.18
C ARG A 30 2.94 6.68 0.17
N GLY A 31 3.73 6.09 -0.73
CA GLY A 31 3.89 4.64 -0.87
C GLY A 31 2.59 3.88 -1.25
N PRO A 32 2.69 2.56 -1.49
CA PRO A 32 1.53 1.73 -1.79
C PRO A 32 0.69 1.47 -0.54
N ARG A 33 -0.64 1.47 -0.69
CA ARG A 33 -1.58 1.19 0.41
C ARG A 33 -2.48 0.01 0.06
N ILE A 34 -2.38 -1.07 0.84
CA ILE A 34 -3.28 -2.22 0.76
C ILE A 34 -4.28 -2.16 1.92
N TYR A 35 -5.55 -2.41 1.61
CA TYR A 35 -6.65 -2.62 2.55
C TYR A 35 -7.24 -4.00 2.27
N LEU A 36 -7.10 -4.91 3.22
CA LEU A 36 -7.63 -6.26 3.10
C LEU A 36 -8.97 -6.33 3.84
N GLU A 37 -10.02 -6.69 3.11
CA GLU A 37 -11.39 -6.79 3.65
C GLU A 37 -11.73 -8.23 4.06
N SER A 38 -11.25 -9.21 3.29
CA SER A 38 -11.37 -10.63 3.61
C SER A 38 -10.14 -11.39 3.11
N PRO A 39 -9.60 -12.35 3.89
CA PRO A 39 -10.08 -12.80 5.19
C PRO A 39 -9.69 -11.88 6.36
N GLN A 40 -10.37 -12.05 7.49
CA GLN A 40 -9.94 -11.45 8.75
C GLN A 40 -8.77 -12.22 9.36
N GLU A 41 -7.99 -11.55 10.23
CA GLU A 41 -6.90 -12.21 10.95
C GLU A 41 -7.45 -13.32 11.85
N GLY A 42 -6.92 -14.54 11.72
CA GLY A 42 -7.33 -15.69 12.52
C GLY A 42 -8.67 -16.30 12.14
N GLU A 43 -9.21 -15.96 10.97
CA GLU A 43 -10.50 -16.49 10.50
C GLU A 43 -10.48 -18.02 10.37
N ILE A 44 -11.54 -18.67 10.88
CA ILE A 44 -11.71 -20.12 10.84
C ILE A 44 -12.64 -20.49 9.69
N LEU A 45 -12.11 -21.19 8.70
CA LEU A 45 -12.78 -21.56 7.47
C LEU A 45 -13.21 -23.04 7.54
N ARG A 46 -14.42 -23.30 7.03
CA ARG A 46 -14.97 -24.66 6.88
C ARG A 46 -14.68 -25.27 5.52
N GLU A 47 -14.37 -24.43 4.55
CA GLU A 47 -14.11 -24.80 3.17
C GLU A 47 -12.67 -24.44 2.82
N ASN A 48 -12.08 -25.22 1.93
CA ASN A 48 -10.71 -24.99 1.46
C ASN A 48 -10.63 -23.84 0.44
N LEU A 49 -11.75 -23.44 -0.16
CA LEU A 49 -11.79 -22.33 -1.11
C LEU A 49 -12.02 -21.02 -0.35
N LEU A 50 -11.04 -20.12 -0.44
CA LEU A 50 -11.12 -18.80 0.17
C LEU A 50 -11.11 -17.72 -0.90
N ALA A 51 -12.08 -16.81 -0.84
CA ALA A 51 -12.09 -15.58 -1.60
C ALA A 51 -11.38 -14.47 -0.82
N VAL A 52 -10.28 -13.96 -1.38
CA VAL A 52 -9.50 -12.84 -0.84
C VAL A 52 -9.94 -11.57 -1.55
N LYS A 53 -10.38 -10.59 -0.75
CA LYS A 53 -10.96 -9.33 -1.24
C LYS A 53 -10.35 -8.15 -0.55
N GLY A 54 -10.09 -7.10 -1.31
CA GLY A 54 -9.64 -5.85 -0.74
C GLY A 54 -9.43 -4.77 -1.79
N ARG A 55 -8.74 -3.71 -1.37
CA ARG A 55 -8.41 -2.55 -2.20
C ARG A 55 -6.93 -2.24 -2.13
N ALA A 56 -6.34 -1.85 -3.24
CA ALA A 56 -4.94 -1.44 -3.29
C ALA A 56 -4.79 -0.11 -4.04
N TYR A 57 -4.12 0.84 -3.41
CA TYR A 57 -3.93 2.21 -3.91
C TYR A 57 -2.45 2.48 -4.18
N ASP A 58 -2.19 3.28 -5.21
CA ASP A 58 -0.85 3.71 -5.63
C ASP A 58 0.09 2.52 -5.89
N VAL A 59 -0.46 1.40 -6.35
CA VAL A 59 0.28 0.18 -6.68
C VAL A 59 0.57 0.11 -8.17
N SER A 60 1.82 -0.23 -8.49
CA SER A 60 2.25 -0.61 -9.83
C SER A 60 2.35 -2.13 -9.99
N LYS A 61 2.61 -2.83 -8.89
CA LYS A 61 2.70 -4.28 -8.83
C LYS A 61 2.04 -4.77 -7.55
N LEU A 62 1.08 -5.68 -7.69
CA LEU A 62 0.40 -6.35 -6.58
C LEU A 62 0.61 -7.86 -6.75
N MET A 63 0.96 -8.53 -5.65
CA MET A 63 1.21 -9.95 -5.62
C MET A 63 0.48 -10.58 -4.44
N PHE A 64 -0.12 -11.74 -4.67
CA PHE A 64 -0.75 -12.57 -3.68
C PHE A 64 -0.09 -13.94 -3.66
N ASN A 65 0.47 -14.35 -2.52
CA ASN A 65 1.24 -15.59 -2.36
C ASN A 65 2.30 -15.78 -3.47
N GLY A 66 3.03 -14.72 -3.81
CA GLY A 66 4.05 -14.74 -4.86
C GLY A 66 3.53 -14.68 -6.31
N ARG A 67 2.21 -14.75 -6.54
CA ARG A 67 1.59 -14.61 -7.87
C ARG A 67 1.16 -13.17 -8.11
N GLY A 68 1.45 -12.61 -9.29
CA GLY A 68 0.96 -11.29 -9.67
C GLY A 68 -0.56 -11.27 -9.84
N ILE A 69 -1.22 -10.27 -9.26
CA ILE A 69 -2.67 -10.07 -9.34
C ILE A 69 -2.97 -8.62 -9.75
N PHE A 70 -4.18 -8.38 -10.23
CA PHE A 70 -4.59 -7.07 -10.75
C PHE A 70 -5.75 -6.49 -9.94
N THR A 71 -5.82 -5.16 -9.95
CA THR A 71 -6.97 -4.42 -9.43
C THR A 71 -7.88 -3.98 -10.58
N ASP A 72 -9.18 -3.85 -10.31
CA ASP A 72 -10.16 -3.23 -11.21
C ASP A 72 -10.02 -1.69 -11.26
N GLU A 73 -10.88 -1.03 -12.04
CA GLU A 73 -10.95 0.43 -12.18
C GLU A 73 -11.25 1.16 -10.86
N ASN A 74 -11.94 0.47 -9.95
CA ASN A 74 -12.30 0.95 -8.61
C ASN A 74 -11.22 0.63 -7.56
N ARG A 75 -10.06 0.10 -8.00
CA ARG A 75 -8.91 -0.29 -7.15
C ARG A 75 -9.19 -1.50 -6.25
N ASN A 76 -10.23 -2.26 -6.53
CA ASN A 76 -10.52 -3.51 -5.83
C ASN A 76 -9.73 -4.66 -6.45
N PHE A 77 -9.34 -5.63 -5.63
CA PHE A 77 -8.86 -6.92 -6.11
C PHE A 77 -9.74 -8.03 -5.54
N TYR A 78 -9.91 -9.08 -6.33
CA TYR A 78 -10.64 -10.29 -5.98
C TYR A 78 -9.84 -11.48 -6.49
N GLU A 79 -9.47 -12.37 -5.59
CA GLU A 79 -8.71 -13.58 -5.91
C GLU A 79 -9.26 -14.76 -5.12
N GLU A 80 -9.35 -15.92 -5.76
CA GLU A 80 -9.70 -17.16 -5.09
C GLU A 80 -8.45 -18.03 -4.93
N THR A 81 -8.33 -18.66 -3.78
CA THR A 81 -7.24 -19.60 -3.52
C THR A 81 -7.71 -20.82 -2.77
N LEU A 82 -7.12 -21.95 -3.11
CA LEU A 82 -7.30 -23.19 -2.36
C LEU A 82 -6.29 -23.24 -1.22
N LEU A 83 -6.77 -23.59 -0.05
CA LEU A 83 -6.02 -23.72 1.18
C LEU A 83 -5.88 -25.19 1.57
N ALA A 84 -4.76 -25.52 2.20
CA ALA A 84 -4.57 -26.83 2.80
C ALA A 84 -5.27 -26.89 4.17
N PRO A 85 -5.69 -28.08 4.66
CA PRO A 85 -6.14 -28.22 6.03
C PRO A 85 -5.07 -27.75 7.03
N GLY A 86 -5.48 -27.01 8.07
CA GLY A 86 -4.60 -26.43 9.08
C GLY A 86 -4.35 -24.93 8.90
N VAL A 87 -3.20 -24.46 9.40
CA VAL A 87 -2.83 -23.04 9.38
C VAL A 87 -2.24 -22.67 8.01
N ASN A 88 -2.83 -21.67 7.37
CA ASN A 88 -2.34 -21.10 6.13
C ASN A 88 -1.96 -19.64 6.36
N ILE A 89 -0.84 -19.22 5.78
CA ILE A 89 -0.38 -17.83 5.81
C ILE A 89 -0.59 -17.25 4.42
N LEU A 90 -1.39 -16.20 4.34
CA LEU A 90 -1.64 -15.45 3.14
C LEU A 90 -0.75 -14.22 3.13
N GLU A 91 -0.04 -14.00 2.03
CA GLU A 91 0.83 -12.85 1.84
C GLU A 91 0.34 -11.98 0.70
N LEU A 92 0.13 -10.70 0.98
CA LEU A 92 -0.08 -9.64 -0.01
C LEU A 92 1.13 -8.73 -0.04
N TYR A 93 1.75 -8.64 -1.20
CA TYR A 93 2.86 -7.74 -1.47
C TYR A 93 2.44 -6.69 -2.49
N ALA A 94 2.72 -5.42 -2.19
CA ALA A 94 2.49 -4.29 -3.06
C ALA A 94 3.76 -3.48 -3.26
N GLU A 95 3.94 -2.97 -4.47
CA GLU A 95 5.03 -2.08 -4.84
C GLU A 95 4.50 -0.93 -5.70
N ASP A 96 4.87 0.30 -5.36
CA ASP A 96 4.51 1.49 -6.14
C ASP A 96 5.50 1.74 -7.29
N LYS A 97 5.19 2.72 -8.14
CA LYS A 97 6.04 3.11 -9.28
C LYS A 97 7.38 3.73 -8.89
N PHE A 98 7.56 4.08 -7.61
CA PHE A 98 8.76 4.68 -7.05
C PHE A 98 9.63 3.66 -6.29
N GLY A 99 9.19 2.40 -6.22
CA GLY A 99 9.90 1.31 -5.55
C GLY A 99 9.60 1.17 -4.05
N HIS A 100 8.64 1.91 -3.49
CA HIS A 100 8.18 1.68 -2.13
C HIS A 100 7.39 0.38 -2.06
N LYS A 101 7.58 -0.37 -0.98
CA LYS A 101 7.04 -1.72 -0.81
C LYS A 101 6.20 -1.81 0.45
N LYS A 102 5.13 -2.60 0.39
CA LYS A 102 4.30 -2.92 1.54
C LYS A 102 3.88 -4.38 1.48
N THR A 103 4.14 -5.12 2.55
CA THR A 103 3.70 -6.51 2.71
C THR A 103 2.70 -6.59 3.86
N ILE A 104 1.61 -7.31 3.65
CA ILE A 104 0.62 -7.67 4.67
C ILE A 104 0.50 -9.18 4.70
N GLN A 105 0.54 -9.75 5.89
CA GLN A 105 0.27 -11.17 6.11
C GLN A 105 -1.03 -11.35 6.89
N ARG A 106 -1.73 -12.45 6.61
CA ARG A 106 -2.89 -12.93 7.37
C ARG A 106 -2.79 -14.42 7.61
N MET A 107 -3.01 -14.81 8.85
CA MET A 107 -3.14 -16.22 9.22
C MET A 107 -4.61 -16.61 9.19
N VAL A 108 -4.92 -17.71 8.52
CA VAL A 108 -6.26 -18.32 8.51
C VAL A 108 -6.14 -19.80 8.84
N TYR A 109 -7.18 -20.35 9.45
CA TYR A 109 -7.22 -21.76 9.83
C TYR A 109 -8.35 -22.46 9.08
N VAL A 110 -8.01 -23.53 8.35
CA VAL A 110 -8.98 -24.41 7.70
C VAL A 110 -9.13 -25.66 8.55
N LYS A 111 -10.37 -25.97 8.91
CA LYS A 111 -10.71 -27.15 9.72
C LYS A 111 -10.57 -28.45 8.94
#